data_AF-A0A963HML2-F1
#
_entry.id   AF-A0A963HML2-F1
#
_cell.length_a   1.000
_cell.length_b   1.000
_cell.length_c   1.000
_cell.angle_alpha   90.00
_cell.angle_beta   90.00
_cell.angle_gamma   90.00
#
_symmetry.space_group_name_H-M   'P 1'
#
loop_
_entity.id
_entity.type
_entity.pdbx_description
1 polymer ?
#
loop_
_entity_poly.entity_id
_entity_poly.type
_entity_poly.pdbx_seq_one_letter_code
_entity_poly.pdbx_strand_id
1 'polypeptide(L)' 'MKLSSIFAILFALTLVACGGPSAPESAQSEGYGTTHEGKPAEGRNALED' A
#
# COMPACT_ATOMS: atom_id res chain seq x y z
N MET A 1 15.20 -10.75 -35.10
CA MET A 1 14.77 -10.84 -33.69
C MET A 1 13.28 -11.16 -33.69
N LYS A 2 12.81 -12.14 -32.92
CA LYS A 2 11.39 -12.51 -32.88
C LYS A 2 10.59 -11.33 -32.32
N LEU A 3 9.47 -10.95 -32.94
CA LEU A 3 8.59 -9.86 -32.49
C LEU A 3 8.21 -9.97 -31.01
N SER A 4 8.11 -11.19 -30.51
CA SER A 4 7.90 -11.51 -29.10
C SER A 4 8.94 -10.88 -28.16
N SER A 5 10.20 -10.81 -28.58
CA SER A 5 11.28 -10.21 -27.78
C SER A 5 11.14 -8.70 -27.67
N ILE A 6 10.68 -8.04 -28.73
CA ILE A 6 10.46 -6.59 -28.74
C ILE A 6 9.28 -6.25 -27.82
N PHE A 7 8.21 -7.03 -27.87
CA PHE A 7 7.03 -6.83 -27.03
C PHE A 7 7.36 -6.99 -25.53
N ALA A 8 8.15 -8.00 -25.17
CA ALA A 8 8.59 -8.21 -23.79
C ALA A 8 9.41 -7.02 -23.24
N ILE A 9 10.30 -6.44 -24.06
CA ILE A 9 11.11 -5.28 -23.69
C ILE A 9 10.22 -4.05 -23.45
N LEU A 10 9.27 -3.79 -24.35
CA LEU A 10 8.34 -2.67 -24.22
C LEU A 10 7.45 -2.82 -22.97
N PHE A 11 6.95 -4.02 -22.70
CA PHE A 11 6.14 -4.29 -21.50
C PHE A 11 6.94 -4.07 -20.22
N ALA A 12 8.19 -4.54 -20.15
CA ALA A 12 9.06 -4.30 -19.00
C ALA A 12 9.35 -2.80 -18.78
N LEU A 13 9.54 -2.04 -19.86
CA LEU A 13 9.72 -0.58 -19.79
C LEU A 13 8.47 0.13 -19.25
N THR A 14 7.26 -0.33 -19.63
CA THR A 14 6.00 0.25 -19.11
C THR A 14 5.81 -0.01 -17.61
N LEU A 15 6.22 -1.17 -17.10
CA LEU A 15 6.13 -1.51 -15.67
C LEU A 15 7.10 -0.67 -14.83
N VAL A 16 8.31 -0.42 -15.33
CA VAL A 16 9.29 0.46 -14.66
C VAL A 16 8.81 1.92 -14.66
N ALA A 17 8.22 2.39 -15.77
CA ALA A 17 7.73 3.75 -15.89
C ALA A 17 6.50 4.05 -15.00
N CYS A 18 5.69 3.04 -14.69
CA CYS A 18 4.52 3.19 -13.82
C CYS A 18 4.90 3.39 -12.34
N GLY A 19 6.20 3.29 -12.00
CA GLY A 19 6.66 3.21 -10.62
C GLY A 19 6.28 1.87 -10.01
N GLY A 20 7.15 1.30 -9.17
CA GLY A 20 6.73 0.19 -8.32
C GLY A 20 5.51 0.58 -7.50
N PRO A 21 4.77 -0.39 -6.91
CA PRO A 21 3.65 -0.08 -6.04
C PRO A 21 4.09 0.90 -4.96
N SER A 22 3.73 2.18 -5.14
CA SER A 22 3.91 3.21 -4.13
C SER A 22 2.78 2.98 -3.15
N ALA A 23 3.02 2.12 -2.16
CA ALA A 23 2.16 2.12 -0.99
C ALA A 23 2.14 3.57 -0.48
N PRO A 24 0.96 4.14 -0.19
CA PRO A 24 0.91 5.42 0.48
C PRO A 24 1.79 5.35 1.73
N GLU A 25 2.42 6.47 2.06
CA GLU A 25 3.17 6.60 3.31
C GLU A 25 2.30 6.02 4.43
N SER A 26 2.86 5.04 5.15
CA SER A 26 2.12 4.25 6.14
C SER A 26 1.28 5.17 7.02
N ALA A 27 0.08 4.74 7.39
CA ALA A 27 -0.73 5.48 8.34
C ALA A 27 0.16 5.86 9.54
N GLN A 28 0.25 7.16 9.83
CA GLN A 28 1.03 7.66 10.95
C GLN A 28 0.55 6.91 12.21
N SER A 29 1.48 6.24 12.89
CA SER A 29 1.14 5.48 14.10
C SER A 29 0.65 6.39 15.22
N GLU A 30 0.99 7.68 15.15
CA GLU A 30 0.67 8.67 16.16
C GLU A 30 -0.83 8.99 16.12
N GLY A 31 -1.54 8.72 17.22
CA GLY A 31 -2.99 8.91 17.33
C GLY A 31 -3.85 7.84 16.67
N TYR A 32 -3.26 6.80 16.06
CA TYR A 32 -4.02 5.69 15.52
C TYR A 32 -4.70 4.88 16.64
N GLY A 33 -6.01 4.66 16.53
CA GLY A 33 -6.78 3.95 17.54
C GLY A 33 -7.14 4.77 18.79
N THR A 34 -6.87 6.08 18.79
CA THR A 34 -7.32 7.02 19.83
C THR A 34 -8.49 7.90 19.36
N THR A 35 -9.27 8.40 20.30
CA THR A 35 -10.30 9.42 20.07
C THR A 35 -9.65 10.79 19.82
N HIS A 36 -10.45 11.77 19.41
CA HIS A 36 -10.00 13.17 19.27
C HIS A 36 -9.49 13.78 20.59
N GLU A 37 -9.83 13.18 21.73
CA GLU A 37 -9.34 13.55 23.08
C GLU A 37 -8.04 12.82 23.46
N GLY A 38 -7.46 12.03 22.54
CA GLY A 38 -6.25 11.22 22.78
C GLY A 38 -6.49 9.99 23.67
N LYS A 39 -7.74 9.62 23.93
CA LYS A 39 -8.09 8.44 24.75
C LYS A 39 -8.18 7.18 23.88
N PRO A 40 -7.93 5.97 24.41
CA PRO A 40 -8.18 4.74 23.68
C PRO A 40 -9.64 4.65 23.19
N ALA A 41 -9.86 4.12 21.98
CA ALA A 41 -11.22 3.85 21.52
C ALA A 41 -11.88 2.74 22.36
N GLU A 42 -12.99 3.07 23.03
CA GLU A 42 -13.79 2.13 23.82
C GLU A 42 -14.84 1.40 22.97
N GLY A 43 -15.37 0.28 23.48
CA GLY A 43 -16.48 -0.43 22.83
C GLY A 43 -16.12 -1.24 21.59
N ARG A 44 -14.82 -1.46 21.32
CA ARG A 44 -14.39 -2.44 20.31
C ARG A 44 -14.81 -3.83 20.79
N ASN A 45 -15.42 -4.61 19.90
CA ASN A 45 -15.63 -6.03 20.16
C ASN A 45 -14.28 -6.66 20.51
N ALA A 46 -14.26 -7.48 21.56
CA ALA A 46 -13.10 -8.33 21.83
C ALA A 46 -12.80 -9.13 20.57
N LEU A 47 -11.54 -9.16 20.18
CA LEU A 47 -11.10 -10.11 19.17
C LEU A 47 -11.23 -11.49 19.81
N GLU A 48 -11.90 -12.42 19.14
CA GLU A 48 -11.90 -13.82 19.55
C GLU A 48 -10.47 -14.36 19.36
N ASP A 49 -9.95 -15.04 20.39
CA ASP A 49 -8.58 -15.61 20.42
C ASP A 49 -8.38 -16.75 19.41
#